data_AF-A0A960YZG7-F1
#
_entry.id   AF-A0A960YZG7-F1
#
_cell.length_a   1.000
_cell.length_b   1.000
_cell.length_c   1.000
_cell.angle_alpha   90.00
_cell.angle_beta   90.00
_cell.angle_gamma   90.00
#
_symmetry.space_group_name_H-M   'P 1'
#
loop_
_entity.id
_entity.type
_entity.pdbx_description
1 polymer ?
#
loop_
_entity_poly.entity_id
_entity_poly.type
_entity_poly.pdbx_seq_one_letter_code
_entity_poly.pdbx_strand_id
1 'polypeptide(L)'
;HGHKPTSDYTEANIVEVTHQSLKKGDQCPDCLKGKLFQLKPGSVIRIKGQPWLQVEIYQPERLRCSLCGKVFTATLPLEKAFGSRADHTAKAIVSLLKYRGGVPFYRQGQLQEILGAPISPSEIWEMTEDVANAAQPIYAMLMSEAAKGELIQNDDIPFVN
;
A
#
# COMPACT_ATOMS: atom_id res chain seq x y z
N HIS A 1 -10.65 -10.91 7.68
CA HIS A 1 -9.47 -10.01 7.80
C HIS A 1 -8.40 -10.53 6.86
N GLY A 2 -7.94 -9.72 5.92
CA GLY A 2 -6.92 -10.19 5.00
C GLY A 2 -6.84 -9.36 3.73
N HIS A 3 -5.62 -9.29 3.22
CA HIS A 3 -5.33 -8.77 1.90
C HIS A 3 -6.03 -9.63 0.85
N LYS A 4 -6.65 -8.98 -0.13
CA LYS A 4 -7.30 -9.68 -1.25
C LYS A 4 -6.22 -10.29 -2.17
N PRO A 5 -6.49 -11.45 -2.79
CA PRO A 5 -5.61 -11.98 -3.81
C PRO A 5 -5.51 -10.99 -4.98
N THR A 6 -4.37 -11.04 -5.69
CA THR A 6 -4.09 -10.11 -6.80
C THR A 6 -5.11 -10.21 -7.94
N SER A 7 -5.78 -11.35 -8.08
CA SER A 7 -6.86 -11.59 -9.05
C SER A 7 -8.09 -10.73 -8.84
N ASP A 8 -8.31 -10.23 -7.62
CA ASP A 8 -9.52 -9.47 -7.27
C ASP A 8 -9.41 -7.98 -7.66
N TYR A 9 -8.20 -7.53 -8.02
CA TYR A 9 -7.94 -6.15 -8.41
C TYR A 9 -8.06 -5.99 -9.93
N THR A 10 -9.30 -5.93 -10.44
CA THR A 10 -9.58 -5.86 -11.88
C THR A 10 -9.13 -4.54 -12.53
N GLU A 11 -9.12 -3.45 -11.76
CA GLU A 11 -8.72 -2.11 -12.23
C GLU A 11 -7.34 -1.68 -11.71
N ALA A 12 -6.51 -2.64 -11.28
CA ALA A 12 -5.14 -2.33 -10.88
C ALA A 12 -4.25 -1.98 -12.07
N ASN A 13 -3.39 -0.99 -11.90
CA ASN A 13 -2.33 -0.68 -12.85
C ASN A 13 -1.22 -1.74 -12.73
N ILE A 14 -1.03 -2.55 -13.77
CA ILE A 14 -0.02 -3.60 -13.79
C ILE A 14 1.29 -3.04 -14.34
N VAL A 15 2.36 -3.16 -13.56
CA VAL A 15 3.71 -2.69 -13.93
C VAL A 15 4.64 -3.89 -14.02
N GLU A 16 4.98 -4.29 -15.23
CA GLU A 16 6.00 -5.31 -15.47
C GLU A 16 7.39 -4.78 -15.11
N VAL A 17 8.16 -5.55 -14.33
CA VAL A 17 9.51 -5.17 -13.93
C VAL A 17 10.48 -6.22 -14.46
N THR A 18 11.15 -5.88 -15.56
CA THR A 18 12.16 -6.74 -16.20
C THR A 18 13.41 -6.85 -15.34
N HIS A 19 14.07 -8.01 -15.37
CA HIS A 19 15.31 -8.20 -14.64
C HIS A 19 16.41 -7.28 -15.18
N GLN A 20 17.15 -6.63 -14.28
CA GLN A 20 18.08 -5.54 -14.63
C GLN A 20 19.28 -6.00 -15.47
N SER A 21 19.77 -7.22 -15.22
CA SER A 21 21.04 -7.71 -15.76
C SER A 21 21.01 -9.11 -16.36
N LEU A 22 19.89 -9.82 -16.29
CA LEU A 22 19.78 -11.23 -16.69
C LEU A 22 18.54 -11.38 -17.58
N LYS A 23 18.57 -12.33 -18.52
CA LYS A 23 17.44 -12.69 -19.36
C LYS A 23 17.28 -14.22 -19.43
N LYS A 24 16.10 -14.66 -19.88
CA LYS A 24 15.86 -16.06 -20.21
C LYS A 24 16.92 -16.57 -21.19
N GLY A 25 17.47 -17.75 -20.90
CA GLY A 25 18.48 -18.41 -21.72
C GLY A 25 19.94 -18.09 -21.32
N ASP A 26 20.17 -17.07 -20.49
CA ASP A 26 21.50 -16.76 -19.99
C ASP A 26 22.07 -17.90 -19.15
N GLN A 27 23.40 -17.96 -19.08
CA GLN A 27 24.12 -18.85 -18.19
C GLN A 27 23.93 -18.38 -16.74
N CYS A 28 23.62 -19.32 -15.84
CA CYS A 28 23.39 -19.00 -14.44
C CYS A 28 24.66 -18.40 -13.81
N PRO A 29 24.61 -17.18 -13.25
CA PRO A 29 25.79 -16.53 -12.68
C PRO A 29 26.28 -17.21 -11.39
N ASP A 30 25.46 -18.07 -10.78
CA ASP A 30 25.79 -18.73 -9.50
C ASP A 30 26.50 -20.07 -9.70
N CYS A 31 26.00 -20.93 -10.58
CA CYS A 31 26.60 -22.26 -10.83
C CYS A 31 27.40 -22.34 -12.13
N LEU A 32 27.32 -21.32 -12.97
CA LEU A 32 28.03 -21.21 -14.27
C LEU A 32 27.80 -22.40 -15.21
N LYS A 33 26.73 -23.17 -15.03
CA LYS A 33 26.48 -24.41 -15.80
C LYS A 33 25.05 -24.47 -16.36
N GLY A 34 24.06 -24.21 -15.51
CA GLY A 34 22.66 -24.23 -15.94
C GLY A 34 22.26 -22.99 -16.72
N LYS A 35 21.17 -23.10 -17.49
CA LYS A 35 20.54 -21.96 -18.17
C LYS A 35 19.38 -21.40 -17.34
N LEU A 36 19.10 -20.11 -17.50
CA LEU A 36 17.98 -19.44 -16.85
C LEU A 36 16.67 -19.66 -17.61
N PHE A 37 15.61 -20.01 -16.88
CA PHE A 37 14.25 -20.17 -17.39
C PHE A 37 13.30 -19.23 -16.68
N GLN A 38 12.30 -18.73 -17.41
CA GLN A 38 11.32 -17.82 -16.86
C GLN A 38 10.30 -18.57 -15.99
N LEU A 39 10.04 -18.04 -14.81
CA LEU A 39 8.97 -18.46 -13.92
C LEU A 39 7.79 -17.49 -14.02
N LYS A 40 6.67 -17.87 -13.37
CA LYS A 40 5.60 -16.91 -13.09
C LYS A 40 6.18 -15.70 -12.36
N PRO A 41 5.88 -14.46 -12.81
CA PRO A 41 6.34 -13.26 -12.13
C PRO A 41 5.96 -13.24 -10.65
N GLY A 42 6.72 -12.49 -9.87
CA GLY A 42 6.27 -12.12 -8.52
C GLY A 42 5.07 -11.19 -8.60
N SER A 43 4.48 -10.87 -7.46
CA SER A 43 3.43 -9.87 -7.38
C SER A 43 3.59 -9.04 -6.11
N VAL A 44 3.71 -7.73 -6.27
CA VAL A 44 3.84 -6.78 -5.18
C VAL A 44 2.82 -5.67 -5.36
N ILE A 45 1.91 -5.55 -4.39
CA ILE A 45 0.83 -4.55 -4.40
C ILE A 45 1.33 -3.26 -3.73
N ARG A 46 1.04 -2.12 -4.36
CA ARG A 46 1.18 -0.78 -3.80
C ARG A 46 -0.12 0.00 -3.97
N ILE A 47 -0.52 0.71 -2.94
CA ILE A 47 -1.77 1.47 -2.88
C ILE A 47 -1.40 2.94 -2.72
N LYS A 48 -1.95 3.78 -3.59
CA LYS A 48 -1.74 5.22 -3.59
C LYS A 48 -3.07 5.98 -3.56
N GLY A 49 -3.01 7.21 -3.06
CA GLY A 49 -4.13 8.14 -3.05
C GLY A 49 -4.36 8.75 -4.42
N GLN A 50 -5.61 8.72 -4.86
CA GLN A 50 -6.24 9.51 -5.91
C GLN A 50 -7.56 10.04 -5.30
N PRO A 51 -8.56 10.58 -6.03
CA PRO A 51 -9.86 10.87 -5.41
C PRO A 51 -10.45 9.68 -4.64
N TRP A 52 -10.10 8.46 -5.06
CA TRP A 52 -10.24 7.17 -4.34
C TRP A 52 -8.88 6.46 -4.28
N LEU A 53 -8.80 5.19 -3.83
CA LEU A 53 -7.51 4.49 -3.79
C LEU A 53 -7.23 3.79 -5.13
N GLN A 54 -6.03 4.02 -5.68
CA GLN A 54 -5.53 3.31 -6.85
C GLN A 54 -4.54 2.23 -6.43
N VAL A 55 -4.66 1.05 -7.05
CA VAL A 55 -3.78 -0.09 -6.80
C VAL A 55 -2.82 -0.26 -7.96
N GLU A 56 -1.54 -0.41 -7.66
CA GLU A 56 -0.49 -0.78 -8.59
C GLU A 56 0.01 -2.19 -8.24
N ILE A 57 0.08 -3.07 -9.23
CA ILE A 57 0.64 -4.42 -9.09
C ILE A 57 1.95 -4.47 -9.86
N TYR A 58 3.05 -4.51 -9.13
CA TYR A 58 4.36 -4.70 -9.71
C TYR A 58 4.62 -6.19 -9.90
N GLN A 59 4.97 -6.58 -11.12
CA GLN A 59 5.26 -7.95 -11.51
C GLN A 59 6.76 -8.12 -11.78
N PRO A 60 7.58 -8.33 -10.75
CA PRO A 60 9.01 -8.58 -10.94
C PRO A 60 9.22 -9.90 -11.66
N GLU A 61 9.98 -9.84 -12.76
CA GLU A 61 10.42 -11.01 -13.49
C GLU A 61 11.21 -11.95 -12.57
N ARG A 62 10.95 -13.25 -12.71
CA ARG A 62 11.64 -14.29 -11.95
C ARG A 62 12.27 -15.29 -12.89
N LEU A 63 13.58 -15.45 -12.77
CA LEU A 63 14.38 -16.38 -13.55
C LEU A 63 14.92 -17.48 -12.64
N ARG A 64 14.74 -18.75 -13.01
CA ARG A 64 15.24 -19.90 -12.26
C ARG A 64 16.29 -20.65 -13.08
N CYS A 65 17.41 -20.99 -12.45
CA CYS A 65 18.39 -21.89 -13.04
C CYS A 65 17.84 -23.32 -13.15
N SER A 66 17.97 -23.95 -14.32
CA SER A 66 17.56 -25.35 -14.53
C SER A 66 18.38 -26.37 -13.76
N LEU A 67 19.63 -26.03 -13.39
CA LEU A 67 20.55 -26.97 -12.74
C LEU A 67 20.56 -26.80 -11.22
N CYS A 68 20.94 -25.63 -10.70
CA CYS A 68 21.05 -25.40 -9.26
C CYS A 68 19.73 -24.93 -8.62
N GLY A 69 18.72 -24.60 -9.42
CA GLY A 69 17.41 -24.17 -8.92
C GLY A 69 17.34 -22.75 -8.34
N LYS A 70 18.47 -22.01 -8.28
CA LYS A 70 18.49 -20.62 -7.77
C LYS A 70 17.54 -19.72 -8.57
N VAL A 71 16.81 -18.86 -7.85
CA VAL A 71 15.87 -17.89 -8.41
C VAL A 71 16.46 -16.49 -8.31
N PHE A 72 16.49 -15.79 -9.43
CA PHE A 72 16.84 -14.38 -9.55
C PHE A 72 15.56 -13.60 -9.80
N THR A 73 15.26 -12.64 -8.94
CA THR A 73 14.04 -11.83 -9.02
C THR A 73 14.44 -10.40 -9.37
N ALA A 74 13.76 -9.81 -10.35
CA ALA A 74 13.96 -8.42 -10.71
C ALA A 74 13.73 -7.52 -9.49
N THR A 75 14.62 -6.54 -9.32
CA THR A 75 14.53 -5.59 -8.21
C THR A 75 13.44 -4.55 -8.53
N LEU A 76 12.58 -4.24 -7.56
CA LEU A 76 11.60 -3.16 -7.74
C LEU A 76 12.29 -1.80 -7.77
N PRO A 77 11.69 -0.77 -8.41
CA PRO A 77 12.17 0.61 -8.28
C PRO A 77 12.34 0.99 -6.79
N LEU A 78 13.44 1.68 -6.45
CA LEU A 78 13.86 1.94 -5.05
C LEU A 78 12.72 2.48 -4.17
N GLU A 79 11.97 3.46 -4.67
CA GLU A 79 10.84 4.07 -3.97
C GLU A 79 9.73 3.05 -3.61
N LYS A 80 9.54 2.03 -4.45
CA LYS A 80 8.50 1.01 -4.29
C LYS A 80 9.03 -0.23 -3.56
N ALA A 81 10.34 -0.46 -3.57
CA ALA A 81 10.99 -1.59 -2.92
C ALA A 81 10.89 -1.52 -1.38
N PHE A 82 11.02 -0.32 -0.80
CA PHE A 82 11.08 -0.12 0.66
C PHE A 82 9.84 0.57 1.26
N GLY A 83 8.84 0.90 0.44
CA GLY A 83 7.61 1.55 0.89
C GLY A 83 6.61 0.61 1.57
N SER A 84 5.77 1.17 2.44
CA SER A 84 4.58 0.49 2.96
C SER A 84 3.62 0.11 1.84
N ARG A 85 2.78 -0.91 2.08
CA ARG A 85 1.78 -1.36 1.10
C ARG A 85 0.86 -0.22 0.65
N ALA A 86 0.40 0.61 1.58
CA ALA A 86 -0.29 1.85 1.32
C ALA A 86 0.63 3.03 1.62
N ASP A 87 0.79 3.95 0.67
CA ASP A 87 1.64 5.12 0.85
C ASP A 87 0.96 6.23 1.68
N HIS A 88 1.69 7.32 1.95
CA HIS A 88 1.16 8.45 2.72
C HIS A 88 -0.05 9.13 2.05
N THR A 89 -0.14 9.11 0.71
CA THR A 89 -1.27 9.72 -0.01
C THR A 89 -2.54 8.89 0.14
N ALA A 90 -2.42 7.55 0.13
CA ALA A 90 -3.55 6.65 0.39
C ALA A 90 -4.10 6.88 1.80
N LYS A 91 -3.20 6.92 2.79
CA LYS A 91 -3.55 7.16 4.20
C LYS A 91 -4.24 8.52 4.42
N ALA A 92 -3.77 9.56 3.73
CA ALA A 92 -4.39 10.88 3.78
C ALA A 92 -5.82 10.87 3.21
N ILE A 93 -6.03 10.26 2.04
CA ILE A 93 -7.34 10.23 1.39
C ILE A 93 -8.38 9.49 2.23
N VAL A 94 -8.07 8.30 2.76
CA VAL A 94 -9.03 7.57 3.59
C VAL A 94 -9.37 8.29 4.90
N SER A 95 -8.39 8.98 5.48
CA SER A 95 -8.59 9.81 6.67
C SER A 95 -9.48 11.00 6.37
N LEU A 96 -9.26 11.70 5.25
CA LEU A 96 -10.13 12.80 4.81
C LEU A 96 -11.55 12.31 4.53
N LEU A 97 -11.71 11.21 3.81
CA LEU A 97 -13.02 10.63 3.53
C LEU A 97 -13.76 10.25 4.82
N LYS A 98 -13.04 9.70 5.81
CA LYS A 98 -13.64 9.31 7.09
C LYS A 98 -14.02 10.51 7.94
N TYR A 99 -13.05 11.36 8.27
CA TYR A 99 -13.18 12.35 9.33
C TYR A 99 -13.67 13.71 8.82
N ARG A 100 -13.40 14.06 7.56
CA ARG A 100 -13.92 15.28 6.93
C ARG A 100 -15.16 15.02 6.07
N GLY A 101 -15.16 13.90 5.34
CA GLY A 101 -16.22 13.52 4.41
C GLY A 101 -17.35 12.68 5.03
N GLY A 102 -17.20 12.23 6.28
CA GLY A 102 -18.23 11.44 6.96
C GLY A 102 -18.50 10.06 6.35
N VAL A 103 -17.58 9.52 5.54
CA VAL A 103 -17.73 8.23 4.86
C VAL A 103 -17.25 7.10 5.78
N PRO A 104 -18.12 6.20 6.28
CA PRO A 104 -17.70 5.09 7.13
C PRO A 104 -16.78 4.11 6.39
N PHE A 105 -15.88 3.43 7.12
CA PHE A 105 -14.91 2.51 6.52
C PHE A 105 -15.55 1.41 5.68
N TYR A 106 -16.70 0.87 6.12
CA TYR A 106 -17.43 -0.12 5.35
C TYR A 106 -17.87 0.42 3.98
N ARG A 107 -18.39 1.66 3.95
CA ARG A 107 -18.80 2.31 2.70
C ARG A 107 -17.60 2.62 1.81
N GLN A 108 -16.48 3.05 2.38
CA GLN A 108 -15.24 3.24 1.62
C GLN A 108 -14.78 1.93 0.97
N GLY A 109 -14.79 0.82 1.71
CA GLY A 109 -14.44 -0.51 1.19
C GLY A 109 -15.37 -0.98 0.08
N GLN A 110 -16.69 -0.78 0.23
CA GLN A 110 -17.67 -1.11 -0.82
C GLN A 110 -17.46 -0.29 -2.09
N LEU A 111 -17.20 1.01 -1.97
CA LEU A 111 -16.92 1.87 -3.13
C LEU A 111 -15.64 1.42 -3.84
N GLN A 112 -14.59 1.06 -3.09
CA GLN A 112 -13.37 0.49 -3.65
C GLN A 112 -13.60 -0.83 -4.39
N GLU A 113 -14.47 -1.70 -3.86
CA GLU A 113 -14.86 -2.95 -4.53
C GLU A 113 -15.62 -2.67 -5.84
N ILE A 114 -16.55 -1.72 -5.85
CA ILE A 114 -17.25 -1.28 -7.06
C ILE A 114 -16.28 -0.73 -8.11
N LEU A 115 -15.23 -0.03 -7.66
CA LEU A 115 -14.17 0.53 -8.51
C LEU A 115 -13.13 -0.52 -8.96
N GLY A 116 -13.33 -1.81 -8.67
CA GLY A 116 -12.44 -2.88 -9.12
C GLY A 116 -11.10 -2.94 -8.38
N ALA A 117 -10.99 -2.26 -7.23
CA ALA A 117 -9.78 -2.22 -6.40
C ALA A 117 -10.13 -2.52 -4.93
N PRO A 118 -10.57 -3.75 -4.61
CA PRO A 118 -11.13 -4.07 -3.31
C PRO A 118 -10.07 -3.94 -2.20
N ILE A 119 -10.38 -3.08 -1.23
CA ILE A 119 -9.56 -2.85 -0.04
C ILE A 119 -10.48 -3.02 1.17
N SER A 120 -10.06 -3.86 2.12
CA SER A 120 -10.92 -4.21 3.25
C SER A 120 -11.12 -3.02 4.19
N PRO A 121 -12.28 -2.90 4.86
CA PRO A 121 -12.50 -1.87 5.88
C PRO A 121 -11.46 -1.88 7.01
N SER A 122 -10.96 -3.06 7.37
CA SER A 122 -9.88 -3.18 8.37
C SER A 122 -8.58 -2.56 7.89
N GLU A 123 -8.22 -2.78 6.63
CA GLU A 123 -7.02 -2.18 6.05
C GLU A 123 -7.15 -0.66 5.92
N ILE A 124 -8.35 -0.17 5.58
CA ILE A 124 -8.65 1.27 5.60
C ILE A 124 -8.50 1.84 7.02
N TRP A 125 -8.95 1.10 8.04
CA TRP A 125 -8.78 1.52 9.43
C TRP A 125 -7.30 1.57 9.85
N GLU A 126 -6.51 0.54 9.51
CA GLU A 126 -5.06 0.50 9.75
C GLU A 126 -4.36 1.72 9.11
N MET A 127 -4.76 2.09 7.90
CA MET A 127 -4.26 3.31 7.24
C MET A 127 -4.57 4.58 8.04
N THR A 128 -5.74 4.68 8.67
CA THR A 128 -6.08 5.84 9.53
C THR A 128 -5.39 5.79 10.88
N GLU A 129 -5.13 4.60 11.42
CA GLU A 129 -4.37 4.42 12.66
C GLU A 129 -2.92 4.90 12.47
N ASP A 130 -2.30 4.60 11.34
CA ASP A 130 -0.97 5.12 10.98
C ASP A 130 -0.92 6.66 11.01
N VAL A 131 -1.97 7.32 10.52
CA VAL A 131 -2.07 8.79 10.53
C VAL A 131 -2.27 9.31 11.95
N ALA A 132 -3.13 8.66 12.74
CA ALA A 132 -3.35 9.02 14.14
C ALA A 132 -2.06 8.90 14.95
N ASN A 133 -1.29 7.81 14.77
CA ASN A 133 0.00 7.61 15.41
C ASN A 133 1.01 8.70 15.02
N ALA A 134 1.05 9.11 13.75
CA ALA A 134 1.89 10.21 13.29
C ALA A 134 1.44 11.58 13.85
N ALA A 135 0.14 11.78 14.09
CA ALA A 135 -0.42 13.00 14.64
C ALA A 135 -0.34 13.07 16.19
N GLN A 136 -0.17 11.94 16.87
CA GLN A 136 -0.19 11.86 18.33
C GLN A 136 0.82 12.80 19.02
N PRO A 137 2.09 12.95 18.56
CA PRO A 137 3.01 13.91 19.17
C PRO A 137 2.56 15.36 19.00
N ILE A 138 1.95 15.69 17.86
CA ILE A 138 1.40 17.04 17.59
C ILE A 138 0.26 17.32 18.56
N TYR A 139 -0.65 16.37 18.73
CA TYR A 139 -1.74 16.46 19.70
C TYR A 139 -1.21 16.68 21.13
N ALA A 140 -0.18 15.94 21.55
CA ALA A 140 0.44 16.12 22.86
C ALA A 140 1.01 17.53 23.07
N MET A 141 1.65 18.10 22.03
CA MET A 141 2.15 19.48 22.08
C MET A 141 1.02 20.50 22.14
N LEU A 142 -0.05 20.32 21.36
CA LEU A 142 -1.23 21.19 21.40
C LEU A 142 -1.86 21.20 22.80
N MET A 143 -1.95 20.04 23.45
CA MET A 143 -2.42 19.93 24.83
C MET A 143 -1.52 20.67 25.82
N SER A 144 -0.19 20.56 25.66
CA SER A 144 0.77 21.29 26.50
C SER A 144 0.67 22.81 26.36
N GLU A 145 0.38 23.32 25.15
CA GLU A 145 0.20 24.76 24.94
C GLU A 145 -1.19 25.22 25.42
N ALA A 146 -2.24 24.44 25.18
CA ALA A 146 -3.58 24.73 25.68
C ALA A 146 -3.62 24.85 27.22
N ALA A 147 -2.82 24.05 27.93
CA ALA A 147 -2.71 24.09 29.39
C ALA A 147 -2.15 25.42 29.94
N LYS A 148 -1.48 26.22 29.10
CA LYS A 148 -0.95 27.55 29.47
C LYS A 148 -1.95 28.69 29.21
N GLY A 149 -3.10 28.39 28.62
CA GLY A 149 -4.10 29.40 28.27
C GLY A 149 -4.77 30.00 29.50
N GLU A 150 -4.92 31.32 29.52
CA GLU A 150 -5.64 32.05 30.59
C GLU A 150 -7.17 31.97 30.43
N LEU A 151 -7.65 31.77 29.19
CA LEU A 151 -9.06 31.63 28.84
C LEU A 151 -9.23 30.46 27.86
N ILE A 152 -10.12 29.53 28.20
CA ILE A 152 -10.51 28.41 27.34
C ILE A 152 -11.96 28.63 26.90
N GLN A 153 -12.18 28.74 25.59
CA GLN A 153 -13.53 28.72 25.01
C GLN A 153 -13.87 27.28 24.64
N ASN A 154 -14.91 26.73 25.26
CA ASN A 154 -15.44 25.41 24.92
C ASN A 154 -16.68 25.57 24.03
N ASP A 155 -16.70 24.88 22.90
CA ASP A 155 -17.86 24.79 22.00
C ASP A 155 -18.37 23.35 22.02
N ASP A 156 -19.34 23.09 22.89
CA ASP A 156 -19.94 21.77 23.05
C ASP A 156 -20.99 21.53 21.95
N ILE A 157 -20.69 20.63 21.01
CA ILE A 157 -21.68 20.12 20.05
C ILE A 157 -22.23 18.80 20.61
N PRO A 158 -23.52 18.72 20.97
CA PRO A 158 -24.10 17.48 21.49
C PRO A 158 -24.09 16.39 20.41
N PHE A 159 -23.60 15.20 20.77
CA PHE A 159 -23.75 14.01 19.94
C PHE A 159 -25.22 13.56 19.98
N VAL A 160 -25.98 13.91 18.94
CA VAL A 160 -27.33 13.38 18.74
C VAL A 160 -27.19 12.02 18.05
N ASN A 161 -27.48 10.93 18.78
CA ASN A 161 -27.57 9.59 18.22
C ASN A 161 -28.82 9.42 17.35
#